data_AF-A0A7K0N4C6-F1
#
_entry.id   AF-A0A7K0N4C6-F1
#
_cell.length_a   1.000
_cell.length_b   1.000
_cell.length_c   1.000
_cell.angle_alpha   90.00
_cell.angle_beta   90.00
_cell.angle_gamma   90.00
#
_symmetry.space_group_name_H-M   'P 1'
#
loop_
_entity.id
_entity.type
_entity.pdbx_description
1 polymer ?
#
loop_
_entity_poly.entity_id
_entity_poly.type
_entity_poly.pdbx_seq_one_letter_code
_entity_poly.pdbx_strand_id
1 'polypeptide(L)'
;MAEPHELREKGLRLTPQRELVLSAVRELGHATPEDVAEKVRKTHPGINLSTVYRNLETLENVGLVQHTHLGHGGATYHAAEAKLHAHLTCERCGVLIEVPIEETSLLTQSLLNDYGFHTDLEHLAISGRCEDCFEKP
;
A
#
# COMPACT_ATOMS: atom_id res chain seq x y z
N MET A 1 -6.47 -6.52 12.86
CA MET A 1 -6.85 -7.84 12.32
C MET A 1 -8.36 -7.78 12.08
N ALA A 2 -8.81 -7.73 10.84
CA ALA A 2 -10.24 -7.78 10.55
C ALA A 2 -10.77 -9.18 10.89
N GLU A 3 -11.79 -9.25 11.75
CA GLU A 3 -12.40 -10.51 12.17
C GLU A 3 -13.22 -11.12 11.01
N PRO A 4 -13.33 -12.46 10.88
CA PRO A 4 -14.10 -13.13 9.82
C PRO A 4 -15.57 -12.67 9.68
N HIS A 5 -16.11 -12.02 10.72
CA HIS A 5 -17.45 -11.47 10.76
C HIS A 5 -17.62 -10.20 9.91
N GLU A 6 -16.63 -9.30 9.89
CA GLU A 6 -16.70 -8.01 9.16
C GLU A 6 -16.80 -8.22 7.64
N LEU A 7 -16.29 -9.36 7.15
CA LEU A 7 -16.32 -9.73 5.74
C LEU A 7 -17.67 -10.28 5.28
N ARG A 8 -18.40 -10.94 6.17
CA ARG A 8 -19.75 -11.43 5.89
C ARG A 8 -20.76 -10.30 5.83
N GLU A 9 -20.59 -9.25 6.62
CA GLU A 9 -21.49 -8.08 6.64
C GLU A 9 -21.44 -7.27 5.35
N LYS A 10 -20.31 -7.28 4.62
CA LYS A 10 -20.17 -6.67 3.30
C LYS A 10 -20.57 -7.59 2.13
N GLY A 11 -21.22 -8.73 2.41
CA GLY A 11 -21.76 -9.65 1.39
C GLY A 11 -20.70 -10.45 0.63
N LEU A 12 -19.44 -10.47 1.09
CA LEU A 12 -18.34 -11.09 0.36
C LEU A 12 -17.95 -12.45 0.95
N ARG A 13 -17.91 -13.49 0.11
CA ARG A 13 -17.28 -14.76 0.49
C ARG A 13 -15.76 -14.64 0.32
N LEU A 14 -15.01 -14.70 1.41
CA LEU A 14 -13.56 -14.86 1.33
C LEU A 14 -13.26 -16.26 0.75
N THR A 15 -12.78 -16.30 -0.49
CA THR A 15 -12.41 -17.56 -1.15
C THR A 15 -10.93 -17.85 -0.85
N PRO A 16 -10.47 -19.10 -0.98
CA PRO A 16 -9.05 -19.42 -0.78
C PRO A 16 -8.11 -18.55 -1.64
N GLN A 17 -8.50 -18.19 -2.87
CA GLN A 17 -7.71 -17.30 -3.71
C GLN A 17 -7.65 -15.86 -3.18
N ARG A 18 -8.75 -15.34 -2.62
CA ARG A 18 -8.78 -14.01 -1.99
C ARG A 18 -7.93 -13.98 -0.73
N GLU A 19 -7.97 -15.04 0.07
CA GLU A 19 -7.12 -15.20 1.26
C GLU A 19 -5.64 -15.20 0.91
N LEU A 20 -5.25 -15.87 -0.18
CA LEU A 20 -3.87 -15.89 -0.66
C LEU A 20 -3.40 -14.51 -1.09
N VAL A 21 -4.22 -13.79 -1.87
CA VAL A 21 -3.89 -12.42 -2.32
C VAL A 21 -3.81 -11.47 -1.13
N LEU A 22 -4.77 -11.50 -0.21
CA LEU A 22 -4.76 -10.65 0.99
C LEU A 22 -3.56 -10.94 1.89
N SER A 23 -3.22 -12.22 2.09
CA SER A 23 -2.06 -12.62 2.88
C SER A 23 -0.76 -12.14 2.23
N ALA A 24 -0.64 -12.24 0.91
CA ALA A 24 0.52 -11.74 0.18
C ALA A 24 0.67 -10.21 0.34
N VAL A 25 -0.42 -9.44 0.24
CA VAL A 25 -0.40 -7.98 0.48
C VAL A 25 0.05 -7.67 1.91
N ARG A 26 -0.51 -8.35 2.92
CA ARG A 26 -0.13 -8.16 4.33
C ARG A 26 1.35 -8.44 4.60
N GLU A 27 1.91 -9.46 3.95
CA GLU A 27 3.33 -9.81 4.11
C GLU A 27 4.27 -8.86 3.38
N LEU A 28 3.84 -8.28 2.26
CA LEU A 28 4.67 -7.39 1.45
C LEU A 28 4.62 -5.92 1.93
N GLY A 29 3.57 -5.52 2.65
CA GLY A 29 3.38 -4.13 3.07
C GLY A 29 2.77 -3.32 1.92
N HIS A 30 3.61 -2.70 1.09
CA HIS A 30 3.24 -2.04 -0.16
C HIS A 30 3.74 -2.85 -1.35
N ALA A 31 2.82 -3.30 -2.21
CA ALA A 31 3.17 -4.16 -3.33
C ALA A 31 2.41 -3.83 -4.60
N THR A 32 3.10 -3.90 -5.73
CA THR A 32 2.44 -3.88 -7.04
C THR A 32 1.64 -5.17 -7.24
N PRO A 33 0.62 -5.18 -8.12
CA PRO A 33 -0.05 -6.42 -8.52
C PRO A 33 0.90 -7.52 -9.00
N GLU A 34 2.01 -7.14 -9.64
CA GLU A 34 3.06 -8.02 -10.11
C GLU A 34 3.82 -8.67 -8.94
N ASP A 35 4.19 -7.89 -7.92
CA ASP A 35 4.84 -8.40 -6.69
C ASP A 35 3.93 -9.39 -5.96
N VAL A 36 2.65 -9.03 -5.81
CA VAL A 36 1.63 -9.91 -5.21
C VAL A 36 1.50 -11.20 -6.01
N ALA A 37 1.46 -11.12 -7.34
CA ALA A 37 1.37 -12.30 -8.20
C ALA A 37 2.61 -13.19 -8.06
N GLU A 38 3.82 -12.61 -8.04
CA GLU A 38 5.06 -13.35 -7.84
C GLU A 38 5.06 -14.06 -6.48
N LYS A 39 4.66 -13.36 -5.41
CA LYS A 39 4.56 -13.92 -4.06
C LYS A 39 3.59 -15.10 -4.01
N VAL A 40 2.38 -14.95 -4.55
CA VAL A 40 1.36 -16.02 -4.53
C VAL A 40 1.80 -17.22 -5.38
N ARG A 41 2.48 -17.01 -6.51
CA ARG A 41 2.96 -18.10 -7.37
C ARG A 41 3.94 -19.04 -6.68
N LYS A 42 4.64 -18.59 -5.62
CA LYS A 42 5.53 -19.45 -4.82
C LYS A 42 4.80 -20.63 -4.18
N THR A 43 3.51 -20.48 -3.86
CA THR A 43 2.68 -21.55 -3.28
C THR A 43 1.58 -22.02 -4.23
N HIS A 44 1.14 -21.19 -5.17
CA HIS A 44 0.08 -21.49 -6.14
C HIS A 44 0.50 -21.11 -7.56
N PRO A 45 1.31 -21.95 -8.24
CA PRO A 45 1.92 -21.59 -9.54
C PRO A 45 0.93 -21.30 -10.67
N GLY A 46 -0.30 -21.82 -10.58
CA GLY A 46 -1.34 -21.65 -11.61
C GLY A 46 -2.09 -20.32 -11.58
N ILE A 47 -1.80 -19.42 -10.64
CA ILE A 47 -2.53 -18.14 -10.56
C ILE A 47 -2.11 -17.20 -11.70
N ASN A 48 -3.10 -16.69 -12.43
CA ASN A 48 -2.90 -15.69 -13.47
C ASN A 48 -2.89 -14.27 -12.87
N LEU A 49 -2.10 -13.37 -13.46
CA LEU A 49 -2.04 -11.95 -13.06
C LEU A 49 -3.43 -11.28 -13.08
N SER A 50 -4.26 -11.53 -14.10
CA SER A 50 -5.65 -11.02 -14.16
C SER A 50 -6.52 -11.48 -12.98
N THR A 51 -6.25 -12.66 -12.42
CA THR A 51 -6.93 -13.15 -11.21
C THR A 51 -6.47 -12.36 -9.98
N VAL A 52 -5.20 -11.97 -9.91
CA VAL A 52 -4.69 -11.11 -8.83
C VAL A 52 -5.36 -9.74 -8.90
N TYR A 53 -5.37 -9.08 -10.05
CA TYR A 53 -6.04 -7.79 -10.26
C TYR A 53 -7.51 -7.81 -9.81
N ARG A 54 -8.31 -8.79 -10.28
CA ARG A 54 -9.72 -8.90 -9.88
C ARG A 54 -9.90 -9.13 -8.38
N ASN A 55 -8.99 -9.86 -7.74
CA ASN A 55 -9.06 -10.08 -6.30
C ASN A 55 -8.66 -8.83 -5.53
N LEU A 56 -7.63 -8.10 -5.94
CA LEU A 56 -7.25 -6.80 -5.34
C LEU A 56 -8.40 -5.80 -5.43
N GLU A 57 -9.00 -5.64 -6.60
CA GLU A 57 -10.20 -4.80 -6.80
C GLU A 57 -11.36 -5.24 -5.90
N THR A 58 -11.62 -6.55 -5.79
CA THR A 58 -12.67 -7.06 -4.90
C THR A 58 -12.37 -6.74 -3.44
N LEU A 59 -11.12 -6.95 -3.00
CA LEU A 59 -10.68 -6.71 -1.62
C LEU A 59 -10.73 -5.21 -1.27
N GLU A 60 -10.41 -4.35 -2.23
CA GLU A 60 -10.49 -2.90 -2.10
C GLU A 60 -11.93 -2.44 -1.97
N ASN A 61 -12.83 -2.94 -2.81
CA ASN A 61 -14.26 -2.62 -2.73
C ASN A 61 -14.89 -2.97 -1.38
N VAL A 62 -14.33 -3.95 -0.66
CA VAL A 62 -14.76 -4.30 0.70
C VAL A 62 -13.89 -3.68 1.80
N GLY A 63 -12.93 -2.84 1.43
CA GLY A 63 -12.07 -2.09 2.36
C GLY A 63 -11.10 -2.96 3.15
N LEU A 64 -10.64 -4.08 2.59
CA LEU A 64 -9.57 -4.90 3.18
C LEU A 64 -8.17 -4.50 2.70
N VAL A 65 -8.09 -3.92 1.52
CA VAL A 65 -6.87 -3.34 0.97
C VAL A 65 -7.19 -1.94 0.48
N GLN A 66 -6.17 -1.11 0.38
CA GLN A 66 -6.21 0.20 -0.25
C GLN A 66 -5.09 0.24 -1.28
N HIS A 67 -5.23 1.07 -2.32
CA HIS A 67 -4.12 1.41 -3.20
C HIS A 67 -3.64 2.84 -2.98
N THR A 68 -2.35 3.05 -3.22
CA THR A 68 -1.73 4.37 -3.30
C THR A 68 -0.80 4.43 -4.51
N HIS A 69 -0.52 5.65 -4.98
CA HIS A 69 0.42 5.89 -6.06
C HIS A 69 1.75 6.36 -5.48
N LEU A 70 2.72 5.45 -5.42
CA LEU A 70 4.05 5.75 -4.89
C LEU A 70 5.02 6.07 -6.03
N GLY A 71 5.49 7.32 -6.07
CA GLY A 71 6.40 7.82 -7.09
C GLY A 71 5.80 7.86 -8.50
N HIS A 72 6.59 7.41 -9.49
CA HIS A 72 6.18 7.30 -10.89
C HIS A 72 5.73 5.87 -11.28
N GLY A 73 5.60 4.98 -10.31
CA GLY A 73 5.21 3.58 -10.53
C GLY A 73 3.70 3.39 -10.74
N GLY A 74 3.32 2.14 -11.00
CA GLY A 74 1.92 1.73 -10.94
C GLY A 74 1.34 1.80 -9.52
N ALA A 75 0.04 1.59 -9.38
CA ALA A 75 -0.60 1.54 -8.07
C ALA A 75 0.01 0.42 -7.21
N THR A 76 0.35 0.74 -5.96
CA THR A 76 0.77 -0.22 -4.95
C THR A 76 -0.38 -0.44 -3.97
N TYR A 77 -0.58 -1.69 -3.57
CA TYR A 77 -1.63 -2.09 -2.63
C TYR A 77 -1.03 -2.39 -1.27
N HIS A 78 -1.75 -1.98 -0.22
CA HIS A 78 -1.46 -2.32 1.18
C HIS A 78 -2.72 -2.77 1.89
N ALA A 79 -2.55 -3.48 3.01
CA ALA A 79 -3.68 -3.89 3.84
C ALA A 79 -4.30 -2.67 4.53
N ALA A 80 -5.63 -2.55 4.53
CA ALA A 80 -6.33 -1.40 5.11
C ALA A 80 -6.09 -1.28 6.62
N GLU A 81 -5.82 -2.39 7.32
CA GLU A 81 -5.44 -2.38 8.73
C GLU A 81 -3.95 -2.08 9.01
N ALA A 82 -3.14 -1.82 7.98
CA ALA A 82 -1.74 -1.45 8.17
C ALA A 82 -1.65 -0.15 8.97
N LYS A 83 -0.61 -0.02 9.81
CA LYS A 83 -0.37 1.23 10.53
C LYS A 83 -0.09 2.34 9.53
N LEU A 84 -0.73 3.49 9.74
CA LEU A 84 -0.48 4.69 8.98
C LEU A 84 1.01 5.09 9.07
N HIS A 85 1.62 5.36 7.93
CA HIS A 85 3.00 5.81 7.80
C HIS A 85 3.11 6.66 6.53
N ALA A 86 4.11 7.54 6.49
CA ALA A 86 4.42 8.33 5.31
C ALA A 86 5.44 7.61 4.44
N HIS A 87 5.46 7.96 3.15
CA HIS A 87 6.43 7.42 2.21
C HIS A 87 7.41 8.47 1.74
N LEU A 88 8.70 8.14 1.70
CA LEU A 88 9.69 8.89 0.91
C LEU A 88 10.00 8.08 -0.34
N THR A 89 9.96 8.74 -1.50
CA THR A 89 10.30 8.11 -2.77
C THR A 89 11.52 8.78 -3.39
N CYS A 90 12.54 8.00 -3.72
CA CYS A 90 13.69 8.50 -4.48
C CYS A 90 13.35 8.60 -5.96
N GLU A 91 13.41 9.79 -6.53
CA GLU A 91 13.11 10.05 -7.95
C GLU A 91 14.11 9.39 -8.91
N ARG A 92 15.31 9.02 -8.43
CA ARG A 92 16.37 8.44 -9.27
C ARG A 92 16.35 6.93 -9.32
N CYS A 93 16.33 6.26 -8.17
CA CYS A 93 16.39 4.80 -8.11
C CYS A 93 15.04 4.16 -7.78
N GLY A 94 14.02 4.95 -7.43
CA GLY A 94 12.70 4.45 -7.06
C GLY A 94 12.65 3.80 -5.68
N VAL A 95 13.71 3.86 -4.85
CA VAL A 95 13.65 3.32 -3.50
C VAL A 95 12.55 4.01 -2.69
N LEU A 96 11.77 3.20 -1.99
CA LEU A 96 10.71 3.62 -1.11
C LEU A 96 11.17 3.43 0.33
N ILE A 97 10.99 4.47 1.16
CA ILE A 97 11.30 4.42 2.60
C ILE A 97 10.02 4.72 3.36
N GLU A 98 9.63 3.80 4.24
CA GLU A 98 8.52 4.01 5.17
C GLU A 98 9.01 4.83 6.36
N VAL A 99 8.24 5.86 6.71
CA VAL A 99 8.54 6.77 7.82
C VAL A 99 7.37 6.76 8.80
N PRO A 100 7.62 6.64 10.11
CA PRO A 100 6.58 6.76 11.12
C PRO A 100 5.79 8.06 10.94
N ILE A 101 4.47 7.99 11.07
CA ILE A 101 3.59 9.13 10.81
C ILE A 101 3.89 10.30 11.75
N GLU A 102 4.42 10.02 12.94
CA GLU A 102 4.80 10.97 13.97
C GLU A 102 5.87 11.96 13.47
N GLU A 103 6.74 11.54 12.55
CA GLU A 103 7.77 12.39 11.93
C GLU A 103 7.16 13.47 11.03
N THR A 104 5.91 13.31 10.58
CA THR A 104 5.19 14.31 9.76
C THR A 104 4.41 15.33 10.58
N SER A 105 4.39 15.19 11.91
CA SER A 105 3.56 16.00 12.82
C SER A 105 3.82 17.51 12.72
N LEU A 106 5.08 17.93 12.65
CA LEU A 106 5.44 19.35 12.55
C LEU A 106 4.97 19.96 11.23
N LEU A 107 5.14 19.22 10.12
CA LEU A 107 4.70 19.66 8.79
C LEU A 107 3.18 19.82 8.75
N THR A 108 2.45 18.77 9.15
CA THR A 108 0.98 18.77 9.13
C THR A 108 0.37 19.83 10.03
N GLN A 109 0.99 20.07 11.20
CA GLN A 109 0.55 21.13 12.10
C GLN A 109 0.75 22.53 11.49
N SER A 110 1.87 22.79 10.81
CA SER A 110 2.10 24.05 10.10
C SER A 110 1.09 24.24 8.95
N LEU A 111 0.84 23.20 8.15
CA LEU A 111 -0.16 23.25 7.08
C LEU A 111 -1.57 23.57 7.61
N LEU A 112 -1.94 23.00 8.75
CA LEU A 112 -3.22 23.33 9.39
C LEU A 112 -3.24 24.77 9.92
N ASN A 113 -2.21 25.19 10.63
CA ASN A 113 -2.19 26.50 11.29
C ASN A 113 -2.12 27.66 10.31
N ASP A 114 -1.28 27.53 9.29
CA ASP A 114 -0.95 28.63 8.37
C ASP A 114 -1.92 28.67 7.18
N TYR A 115 -2.52 27.53 6.82
CA TYR A 115 -3.37 27.41 5.63
C TYR A 115 -4.75 26.80 5.89
N GLY A 116 -5.06 26.36 7.11
CA GLY A 116 -6.31 25.65 7.41
C GLY A 116 -6.40 24.28 6.73
N PHE A 117 -5.28 23.70 6.31
CA PHE A 117 -5.25 22.53 5.45
C PHE A 117 -5.16 21.23 6.27
N HIS A 118 -6.25 20.45 6.26
CA HIS A 118 -6.27 19.10 6.82
C HIS A 118 -5.61 18.12 5.85
N THR A 119 -4.43 17.61 6.23
CA THR A 119 -3.62 16.75 5.35
C THR A 119 -4.06 15.30 5.49
N ASP A 120 -4.39 14.66 4.37
CA ASP A 120 -4.51 13.19 4.30
C ASP A 120 -3.11 12.60 4.13
N LEU A 121 -2.71 11.76 5.08
CA LEU A 121 -1.40 11.11 5.09
C LEU A 121 -1.44 9.67 4.58
N GLU A 122 -2.64 9.08 4.40
CA GLU A 122 -2.79 7.70 3.91
C GLU A 122 -2.17 7.53 2.51
N HIS A 123 -2.18 8.59 1.72
CA HIS A 123 -1.70 8.62 0.34
C HIS A 123 -0.49 9.54 0.15
N LEU A 124 0.19 9.95 1.23
CA LEU A 124 1.28 10.91 1.14
C LEU A 124 2.60 10.21 0.78
N ALA A 125 3.08 10.47 -0.44
CA ALA A 125 4.45 10.22 -0.85
C ALA A 125 5.20 11.53 -1.05
N ILE A 126 6.33 11.69 -0.35
CA ILE A 126 7.25 12.81 -0.48
C ILE A 126 8.39 12.39 -1.42
N SER A 127 8.50 13.06 -2.56
CA SER A 127 9.56 12.80 -3.54
C SER A 127 10.86 13.51 -3.15
N GLY A 128 12.00 12.83 -3.38
CA GLY A 128 13.34 13.37 -3.12
C GLY A 128 14.45 12.49 -3.68
N ARG A 129 15.64 12.51 -3.06
CA ARG A 129 16.76 11.60 -3.38
C ARG A 129 17.19 10.87 -2.12
N CYS A 130 17.39 9.56 -2.22
CA CYS A 130 18.06 8.81 -1.15
C CYS A 130 19.53 9.19 -1.05
N GLU A 131 20.16 8.89 0.09
CA GLU A 131 21.57 9.15 0.38
C GLU A 131 22.49 8.64 -0.74
N ASP A 132 22.35 7.38 -1.14
CA ASP A 132 23.13 6.78 -2.24
C ASP A 132 23.05 7.56 -3.56
N CYS A 133 21.85 8.06 -3.90
CA CYS A 133 21.61 8.80 -5.15
C CYS A 133 21.97 10.28 -5.05
N PHE A 134 22.10 10.81 -3.84
CA PHE A 134 22.59 12.16 -3.61
C PHE A 134 24.12 12.19 -3.68
N GLU A 135 24.80 11.21 -3.07
CA GLU A 135 26.26 11.11 -3.07
C GLU A 135 26.84 10.65 -4.41
N LYS A 136 26.09 9.85 -5.18
CA LYS A 136 26.45 9.42 -6.54
C LYS A 136 25.51 10.06 -7.56
N PRO A 137 25.66 11.35 -7.91
CA PRO A 137 24.77 12.05 -8.84
C PRO A 137 24.62 11.36 -10.19
#